data_AF-A0A4U6TS67-F1
#
_entry.id   AF-A0A4U6TS67-F1
#
_cell.length_a   1.000
_cell.length_b   1.000
_cell.length_c   1.000
_cell.angle_alpha   90.00
_cell.angle_beta   90.00
_cell.angle_gamma   90.00
#
_symmetry.space_group_name_H-M   'P 1'
#
loop_
_entity.id
_entity.type
_entity.pdbx_description
1 polymer ?
#
loop_
_entity_poly.entity_id
_entity_poly.type
_entity_poly.pdbx_seq_one_letter_code
_entity_poly.pdbx_strand_id
1 'polypeptide(L)'
;MQVDPPSAPAPPPLVAPAVPPPAPPVERTQDSRQEEGGSGRKRKQSHMGSALEGYVEYKKSQTSKTLQALEERKRRDEEFSVENCVDQVDAMIELTDEEKSYALDVFESETHGKIFITTKNPNVQLMWLKRKIRVLMGSTT
;
A
#
# COMPACT_ATOMS: atom_id res chain seq x y z
N MET A 1 -21.38 -16.88 30.40
CA MET A 1 -21.89 -16.78 29.02
C MET A 1 -20.67 -16.91 28.10
N GLN A 2 -20.41 -18.10 27.57
CA GLN A 2 -19.29 -18.37 26.68
C GLN A 2 -19.74 -17.98 25.26
N VAL A 3 -19.01 -17.12 24.57
CA VAL A 3 -19.32 -16.72 23.19
C VAL A 3 -18.44 -17.53 22.26
N ASP A 4 -19.04 -18.45 21.50
CA ASP A 4 -18.34 -19.22 20.49
C ASP A 4 -17.85 -18.30 19.35
N PRO A 5 -16.67 -18.55 18.77
CA PRO A 5 -16.18 -17.81 17.62
C PRO A 5 -17.05 -18.10 16.37
N PRO A 6 -17.17 -17.14 15.44
CA PRO A 6 -18.00 -17.31 14.25
C PRO A 6 -17.45 -18.41 13.34
N SER A 7 -18.31 -19.36 12.98
CA SER A 7 -17.99 -20.44 12.04
C SER A 7 -17.59 -19.87 10.67
N ALA A 8 -16.42 -20.28 10.17
CA ALA A 8 -16.00 -19.94 8.82
C ALA A 8 -17.00 -20.51 7.78
N PRO A 9 -17.27 -19.80 6.67
CA PRO A 9 -18.17 -20.32 5.64
C PRO A 9 -17.54 -21.54 4.95
N ALA A 10 -18.37 -22.57 4.72
CA ALA A 10 -17.97 -23.79 4.06
C ALA A 10 -17.46 -23.51 2.62
N PRO A 11 -16.41 -24.20 2.16
CA PRO A 11 -15.98 -24.08 0.76
C PRO A 11 -17.09 -24.58 -0.17
N PRO A 12 -17.29 -23.95 -1.34
CA PRO A 12 -18.26 -24.41 -2.31
C PRO A 12 -17.90 -25.83 -2.80
N PRO A 13 -18.88 -26.67 -3.15
CA PRO A 13 -18.62 -28.04 -3.57
C PRO A 13 -17.79 -28.04 -4.86
N LEU A 14 -16.73 -28.85 -4.87
CA LEU A 14 -15.95 -29.16 -6.06
C LEU A 14 -16.87 -29.82 -7.08
N VAL A 15 -17.29 -29.06 -8.10
CA VAL A 15 -17.94 -29.63 -9.27
C VAL A 15 -16.89 -30.44 -10.02
N ALA A 16 -16.98 -31.77 -9.92
CA ALA A 16 -16.19 -32.67 -10.74
C ALA A 16 -16.46 -32.40 -12.23
N PRO A 17 -15.45 -32.41 -13.12
CA PRO A 17 -15.70 -32.29 -14.54
C PRO A 17 -16.55 -33.49 -15.02
N ALA A 18 -17.66 -33.17 -15.68
CA ALA A 18 -18.53 -34.17 -16.29
C ALA A 18 -17.74 -34.98 -17.33
N VAL A 19 -17.74 -36.30 -17.17
CA VAL A 19 -17.21 -37.24 -18.17
C VAL A 19 -18.06 -37.12 -19.44
N PRO A 20 -17.48 -36.80 -20.61
CA PRO A 20 -18.27 -36.80 -21.85
C PRO A 20 -18.61 -38.24 -22.26
N PRO A 21 -19.81 -38.49 -22.82
CA PRO A 21 -20.19 -39.83 -23.29
C PRO A 21 -19.33 -40.27 -24.49
N PRO A 22 -19.09 -41.59 -24.68
CA PRO A 22 -18.29 -42.09 -25.78
C PRO A 22 -18.99 -41.87 -27.14
N ALA A 23 -18.24 -41.39 -28.13
CA ALA A 23 -18.71 -41.23 -29.51
C ALA A 23 -18.70 -42.57 -30.29
N PRO A 24 -19.60 -42.78 -31.27
CA PRO A 24 -19.68 -44.00 -32.09
C PRO A 24 -18.50 -44.15 -33.08
N PRO A 25 -18.25 -45.35 -33.63
CA PRO A 25 -16.99 -45.70 -34.29
C PRO A 25 -16.86 -45.09 -35.71
N VAL A 26 -15.59 -44.84 -36.03
CA VAL A 26 -15.05 -44.17 -37.24
C VAL A 26 -15.15 -45.08 -38.47
N GLU A 27 -15.81 -44.62 -39.53
CA GLU A 27 -15.62 -45.18 -40.88
C GLU A 27 -14.50 -44.47 -41.64
N ARG A 28 -13.66 -45.31 -42.25
CA ARG A 28 -12.41 -45.02 -42.93
C ARG A 28 -12.69 -44.73 -44.41
N THR A 29 -12.24 -43.59 -44.90
CA THR A 29 -12.04 -43.39 -46.34
C THR A 29 -10.63 -42.84 -46.57
N GLN A 30 -9.81 -43.63 -47.25
CA GLN A 30 -8.47 -43.26 -47.71
C GLN A 30 -8.61 -42.51 -49.03
N ASP A 31 -8.03 -41.32 -49.17
CA ASP A 31 -7.58 -40.83 -50.47
C ASP A 31 -6.33 -39.94 -50.32
N SER A 32 -5.22 -40.56 -50.75
CA SER A 32 -4.05 -40.07 -51.49
C SER A 32 -3.50 -38.64 -51.36
N ARG A 33 -2.17 -38.64 -51.48
CA ARG A 33 -1.22 -37.59 -51.91
C ARG A 33 -0.63 -36.69 -50.83
N GLN A 34 0.53 -37.14 -50.39
CA GLN A 34 1.66 -36.39 -49.89
C GLN A 34 2.00 -35.23 -50.85
N GLU A 35 1.87 -33.99 -50.38
CA GLU A 35 2.69 -32.87 -50.85
C GLU A 35 3.39 -32.21 -49.67
N GLU A 36 4.58 -31.76 -50.00
CA GLU A 36 5.72 -31.47 -49.16
C GLU A 36 5.68 -30.03 -48.62
N GLY A 37 6.22 -29.83 -47.41
CA GLY A 37 6.88 -28.56 -47.09
C GLY A 37 5.99 -27.38 -46.68
N GLY A 38 4.93 -27.61 -45.91
CA GLY A 38 4.13 -26.53 -45.32
C GLY A 38 4.38 -26.37 -43.82
N SER A 39 4.71 -25.15 -43.40
CA SER A 39 4.57 -24.63 -42.03
C SER A 39 5.76 -24.86 -41.10
N GLY A 40 6.67 -23.89 -41.09
CA GLY A 40 7.49 -23.61 -39.92
C GLY A 40 6.57 -23.53 -38.70
N ARG A 41 6.67 -24.54 -37.82
CA ARG A 41 5.86 -24.64 -36.61
C ARG A 41 6.25 -23.49 -35.68
N LYS A 42 5.62 -22.33 -35.89
CA LYS A 42 5.63 -21.22 -34.96
C LYS A 42 5.00 -21.79 -33.68
N ARG A 43 5.84 -22.11 -32.71
CA ARG A 43 5.45 -22.65 -31.41
C ARG A 43 4.41 -21.69 -30.84
N LYS A 44 3.13 -22.08 -30.90
CA LYS A 44 2.05 -21.32 -30.26
C LYS A 44 2.38 -21.27 -28.78
N GLN A 45 2.65 -20.08 -28.26
CA GLN A 45 2.72 -19.84 -26.82
C GLN A 45 1.44 -20.44 -26.23
N SER A 46 1.61 -21.43 -25.35
CA SER A 46 0.45 -22.15 -24.82
C SER A 46 -0.41 -21.19 -24.01
N HIS A 47 -1.74 -21.29 -24.16
CA HIS A 47 -2.70 -20.48 -23.40
C HIS A 47 -2.43 -20.59 -21.88
N MET A 48 -2.09 -21.79 -21.40
CA MET A 48 -1.70 -22.04 -20.01
C MET A 48 -0.39 -21.34 -19.60
N GLY A 49 0.60 -21.26 -20.50
CA GLY A 49 1.83 -20.51 -20.26
C GLY A 49 1.58 -19.01 -20.12
N SER A 50 0.71 -18.45 -20.95
CA SER A 50 0.30 -17.04 -20.85
C SER A 50 -0.48 -16.75 -19.55
N ALA A 51 -1.36 -17.65 -19.11
CA ALA A 51 -2.08 -17.49 -17.84
C ALA A 51 -1.13 -17.52 -16.62
N LEU A 52 -0.15 -18.42 -16.62
CA LEU A 52 0.84 -18.52 -15.55
C LEU A 52 1.71 -17.25 -15.49
N GLU A 53 2.15 -16.76 -16.64
CA GLU A 53 2.92 -15.52 -16.77
C GLU A 53 2.11 -14.31 -16.25
N GLY A 54 0.83 -14.21 -16.61
CA GLY A 54 -0.07 -13.19 -16.09
C GLY A 54 -0.24 -13.23 -14.56
N TYR A 55 -0.30 -14.42 -13.97
CA TYR A 55 -0.37 -14.56 -12.50
C TYR A 55 0.91 -14.10 -11.80
N VAL A 56 2.08 -14.42 -12.36
CA VAL A 56 3.37 -13.97 -11.83
C VAL A 56 3.48 -12.45 -11.85
N GLU A 57 3.14 -11.82 -12.99
CA GLU A 57 3.14 -10.35 -13.12
C GLU A 57 2.10 -9.69 -12.20
N TYR A 58 0.94 -10.31 -12.02
CA TYR A 58 -0.05 -9.87 -11.04
C TYR A 58 0.51 -9.90 -9.61
N LYS A 59 1.16 -11.00 -9.20
CA LYS A 59 1.75 -11.11 -7.86
C LYS A 59 2.88 -10.11 -7.65
N LYS A 60 3.76 -9.91 -8.64
CA LYS A 60 4.79 -8.86 -8.61
C LYS A 60 4.17 -7.48 -8.44
N SER A 61 3.14 -7.17 -9.25
CA SER A 61 2.42 -5.89 -9.19
C SER A 61 1.74 -5.66 -7.84
N GLN A 62 1.13 -6.69 -7.26
CA GLN A 62 0.51 -6.60 -5.93
C GLN A 62 1.54 -6.31 -4.85
N THR A 63 2.66 -7.03 -4.83
CA THR A 63 3.73 -6.79 -3.86
C THR A 63 4.35 -5.41 -4.05
N SER A 64 4.63 -5.02 -5.30
CA SER A 64 5.20 -3.71 -5.61
C SER A 64 4.29 -2.56 -5.18
N LYS A 65 3.00 -2.61 -5.48
CA LYS A 65 2.02 -1.60 -5.03
C LYS A 65 1.94 -1.51 -3.51
N THR A 66 1.96 -2.65 -2.83
CA THR A 66 1.92 -2.71 -1.36
C THR A 66 3.17 -2.08 -0.75
N LEU A 67 4.35 -2.39 -1.30
CA LEU A 67 5.62 -1.82 -0.85
C LEU A 67 5.65 -0.31 -1.07
N GLN A 68 5.26 0.15 -2.25
CA GLN A 68 5.20 1.59 -2.56
C GLN A 68 4.26 2.34 -1.61
N ALA A 69 3.06 1.81 -1.35
CA ALA A 69 2.11 2.43 -0.44
C ALA A 69 2.65 2.52 1.01
N LEU A 70 3.41 1.50 1.44
CA LEU A 70 4.07 1.50 2.76
C LEU A 70 5.19 2.55 2.82
N GLU A 71 6.00 2.65 1.77
CA GLU A 71 7.09 3.62 1.69
C GLU A 71 6.58 5.07 1.65
N GLU A 72 5.52 5.33 0.87
CA GLU A 72 4.87 6.65 0.84
C GLU A 72 4.26 7.02 2.19
N ARG A 73 3.68 6.05 2.91
CA ARG A 73 3.21 6.26 4.28
C ARG A 73 4.38 6.58 5.20
N LYS A 74 5.44 5.77 5.17
CA LYS A 74 6.63 5.98 6.01
C LYS A 74 7.24 7.37 5.78
N ARG A 75 7.36 7.81 4.52
CA ARG A 75 7.87 9.14 4.18
C ARG A 75 7.01 10.26 4.77
N ARG A 76 5.68 10.11 4.74
CA ARG A 76 4.77 11.09 5.37
C ARG A 76 4.90 11.08 6.90
N ASP A 77 5.06 9.91 7.49
CA ASP A 77 5.22 9.77 8.94
C ASP A 77 6.57 10.38 9.40
N GLU A 78 7.65 10.22 8.62
CA GLU A 78 8.95 10.87 8.86
C GLU A 78 8.87 12.40 8.70
N GLU A 79 8.15 12.92 7.69
CA GLU A 79 7.99 14.37 7.49
C GLU A 79 7.26 15.04 8.66
N PHE A 80 6.34 14.35 9.32
CA PHE A 80 5.62 14.86 10.50
C PHE A 80 6.15 14.33 11.83
N SER A 81 7.37 13.79 11.84
CA SER A 81 8.01 13.32 13.06
C SER A 81 8.24 14.45 14.06
N VAL A 82 8.28 14.08 15.34
CA VAL A 82 8.62 15.00 16.44
C VAL A 82 10.03 15.55 16.24
N GLU A 83 10.98 14.73 15.78
CA GLU A 83 12.36 15.14 15.48
C GLU A 83 12.39 16.34 14.52
N ASN A 84 11.65 16.28 13.41
CA ASN A 84 11.55 17.40 12.48
C ASN A 84 10.89 18.66 13.11
N CYS A 85 9.95 18.47 14.04
CA CYS A 85 9.37 19.59 14.78
C CYS A 85 10.39 20.26 15.71
N VAL A 86 11.21 19.46 16.41
CA VAL A 86 12.28 19.95 17.30
C VAL A 86 13.35 20.69 16.50
N ASP A 87 13.88 20.10 15.42
CA ASP A 87 14.89 20.73 14.57
C ASP A 87 14.42 22.11 14.06
N GLN A 88 13.14 22.19 13.66
CA GLN A 88 12.56 23.41 13.15
C GLN A 88 12.33 24.46 14.25
N VAL A 89 12.01 24.06 15.48
CA VAL A 89 11.96 24.99 16.63
C VAL A 89 13.35 25.45 17.08
N ASP A 90 14.35 24.57 17.05
CA ASP A 90 15.72 24.92 17.40
C ASP A 90 16.29 25.97 16.43
N ALA A 91 15.93 25.87 15.14
CA ALA A 91 16.28 26.84 14.12
C ALA A 91 15.58 28.21 14.26
N MET A 92 14.49 28.31 15.04
CA MET A 92 13.77 29.57 15.26
C MET A 92 14.51 30.43 16.29
N ILE A 93 15.05 31.57 15.83
CA ILE A 93 15.85 32.50 16.64
C ILE A 93 14.94 33.42 17.47
N GLU A 94 13.68 33.59 17.05
CA GLU A 94 12.68 34.45 17.67
C GLU A 94 12.02 33.84 18.92
N LEU A 95 12.42 32.63 19.30
CA LEU A 95 12.00 31.93 20.52
C LEU A 95 13.14 31.91 21.52
N THR A 96 12.85 32.21 22.78
CA THR A 96 13.80 32.01 23.89
C THR A 96 13.94 30.53 24.22
N ASP A 97 15.02 30.15 24.91
CA ASP A 97 15.22 28.75 25.34
C ASP A 97 14.09 28.23 26.24
N GLU A 98 13.48 29.12 27.04
CA GLU A 98 12.28 28.81 27.83
C GLU A 98 11.06 28.58 26.93
N GLU A 99 10.82 29.42 25.91
CA GLU A 99 9.72 29.18 24.97
C GLU A 99 9.94 27.87 24.17
N LYS A 100 11.18 27.54 23.83
CA LYS A 100 11.53 26.30 23.14
C LYS A 100 11.26 25.06 24.00
N SER A 101 11.50 25.12 25.31
CA SER A 101 11.18 23.98 26.20
C SER A 101 9.68 23.69 26.23
N TYR A 102 8.83 24.71 26.33
CA TYR A 102 7.38 24.55 26.25
C TYR A 102 6.91 24.09 24.85
N ALA A 103 7.64 24.43 23.79
CA ALA A 103 7.32 23.95 22.44
C ALA A 103 7.43 22.42 22.34
N LEU A 104 8.34 21.79 23.09
CA LEU A 104 8.45 20.34 23.14
C LEU A 104 7.17 19.71 23.68
N ASP A 105 6.59 20.28 24.74
CA ASP A 105 5.31 19.84 25.31
C ASP A 105 4.15 20.03 24.32
N VAL A 106 4.19 21.08 23.49
CA VAL A 106 3.19 21.28 22.42
C VAL A 106 3.20 20.13 21.42
N PHE A 107 4.39 19.59 21.12
CA PHE A 107 4.59 18.53 20.12
C PHE A 107 4.35 17.11 20.64
N GLU A 108 4.05 16.91 21.93
CA GLU A 108 3.50 15.64 22.41
C GLU A 108 2.20 15.26 21.66
N SER A 109 1.46 16.27 21.20
CA SER A 109 0.33 16.08 20.31
C SER A 109 0.78 15.99 18.84
N GLU A 110 0.64 14.79 18.26
CA GLU A 110 0.91 14.54 16.84
C GLU A 110 0.15 15.52 15.91
N THR A 111 -1.07 15.90 16.30
CA THR A 111 -1.88 16.86 15.54
C THR A 111 -1.24 18.25 15.57
N HIS A 112 -0.69 18.67 16.71
CA HIS A 112 0.00 19.95 16.84
C HIS A 112 1.31 19.96 16.03
N GLY A 113 2.12 18.90 16.12
CA GLY A 113 3.33 18.76 15.28
C GLY A 113 3.00 18.83 13.80
N LYS A 114 1.96 18.13 13.36
CA LYS A 114 1.51 18.18 11.96
C LYS A 114 1.05 19.58 11.53
N ILE A 115 0.27 20.28 12.35
CA ILE A 115 -0.16 21.66 12.03
C ILE A 115 1.06 22.57 11.91
N PHE A 116 2.04 22.43 12.80
CA PHE A 116 3.27 23.20 12.78
C PHE A 116 4.07 22.97 11.49
N ILE A 117 4.39 21.72 11.13
CA ILE A 117 5.18 21.40 9.93
C ILE A 117 4.45 21.72 8.61
N THR A 118 3.13 21.52 8.58
CA THR A 118 2.33 21.81 7.37
C THR A 118 2.16 23.30 7.10
N THR A 119 2.31 24.15 8.12
CA THR A 119 2.19 25.61 7.98
C THR A 119 3.40 26.18 7.25
N LYS A 120 3.22 26.56 5.98
CA LYS A 120 4.33 27.04 5.12
C LYS A 120 4.77 28.48 5.37
N ASN A 121 3.93 29.29 6.02
CA ASN A 121 4.27 30.67 6.33
C ASN A 121 4.96 30.74 7.70
N PRO A 122 6.25 31.13 7.78
CA PRO A 122 7.01 31.11 9.03
C PRO A 122 6.44 32.07 10.09
N ASN A 123 5.88 33.20 9.68
CA ASN A 123 5.26 34.14 10.62
C ASN A 123 3.98 33.55 11.23
N VAL A 124 3.16 32.89 10.42
CA VAL A 124 1.93 32.23 10.91
C VAL A 124 2.29 31.04 11.80
N GLN A 125 3.30 30.28 11.42
CA GLN A 125 3.83 29.15 12.19
C GLN A 125 4.33 29.60 13.57
N LEU A 126 5.19 30.63 13.61
CA LEU A 126 5.69 31.25 14.84
C LEU A 126 4.57 31.78 15.73
N MET A 127 3.63 32.55 15.16
CA MET A 127 2.51 33.11 15.91
C MET A 127 1.59 32.05 16.49
N TRP A 128 1.35 30.97 15.73
CA TRP A 128 0.57 29.83 16.20
C TRP A 128 1.27 29.12 17.35
N LEU A 129 2.58 28.88 17.24
CA LEU A 129 3.35 28.21 18.29
C LEU A 129 3.39 29.06 19.57
N LYS A 130 3.68 30.37 19.46
CA LYS A 130 3.60 31.31 20.59
C LYS A 130 2.23 31.37 21.25
N ARG A 131 1.15 31.15 20.49
CA ARG A 131 -0.20 31.05 21.07
C ARG A 131 -0.37 29.77 21.88
N LYS A 132 0.17 28.63 21.42
CA LYS A 132 0.11 27.35 22.13
C LYS A 132 0.94 27.37 23.41
N ILE A 133 2.17 27.88 23.34
CA ILE A 133 3.05 28.06 24.50
C ILE A 133 2.39 28.95 25.55
N ARG A 134 1.78 30.10 25.18
CA ARG A 134 1.07 30.96 26.14
C ARG A 134 -0.07 30.26 26.87
N VAL A 135 -0.79 29.34 26.22
CA VAL A 135 -1.84 28.56 26.87
C VAL A 135 -1.24 27.58 27.89
N LEU A 136 -0.11 26.94 27.56
CA LEU A 136 0.62 26.06 28.48
C LEU A 136 1.15 26.83 29.69
N MET A 137 1.87 27.93 29.47
CA MET A 137 2.42 28.78 30.54
C MET A 137 1.33 29.36 31.46
N GLY A 138 0.17 29.70 30.90
CA GLY A 138 -0.96 30.21 31.70
C GLY A 138 -1.72 29.13 32.47
N SER A 139 -1.45 27.85 32.22
CA SER A 139 -2.10 26.72 32.89
C SER A 139 -1.28 26.17 34.07
N THR A 140 0.00 26.56 34.19
CA THR A 140 0.91 26.13 35.27
C THR A 140 0.98 27.10 36.45
N THR A 141 0.09 28.11 36.50
CA THR A 141 -0.04 29.08 37.60
C THR A 141 -1.38 28.93 38.30
#